data_AF-A0A6T7ZX11-F1
#
_entry.id   AF-A0A6T7ZX11-F1
#
_cell.length_a   1.000
_cell.length_b   1.000
_cell.length_c   1.000
_cell.angle_alpha   90.00
_cell.angle_beta   90.00
_cell.angle_gamma   90.00
#
_symmetry.space_group_name_H-M   'P 1'
#
loop_
_entity.id
_entity.type
_entity.pdbx_description
1 polymer ?
#
loop_
_entity_poly.entity_id
_entity_poly.type
_entity_poly.pdbx_seq_one_letter_code
_entity_poly.pdbx_strand_id
1 'polypeptide(L)'
;FLRRYPHARHFDQIVAFEANRKFRPTYAPHPEVELLSAAAWMKNGTIRFRGSKHGGGSGRVEEGSKAIKLSGQAKKVMDASAAAVQAIDLADFLRRRVADQDFLVLKMDVEGAEYTLVPYLIAQGVTHLIDEMFVELHTDLNICCKPPNDAGRHFEDAMRLVGTLRDAGVYVHPWG
;
A
#
# COMPACT_ATOMS: atom_id res chain seq x y z
N PHE A 1 12.21 11.11 -26.97
CA PHE A 1 11.20 12.18 -27.18
C PHE A 1 10.17 12.08 -26.07
N LEU A 2 9.97 13.14 -25.28
CA LEU A 2 9.02 13.14 -24.14
C LEU A 2 7.61 12.79 -24.63
N ARG A 3 7.03 11.70 -24.11
CA ARG A 3 5.58 11.40 -24.26
C ARG A 3 4.71 12.01 -23.15
N ARG A 4 5.36 12.92 -22.39
CA ARG A 4 4.97 13.87 -21.33
C ARG A 4 4.83 13.35 -19.90
N TYR A 5 5.76 13.83 -19.06
CA TYR A 5 5.45 14.55 -17.82
C TYR A 5 6.50 15.66 -17.56
N PRO A 6 6.18 16.91 -17.93
CA PRO A 6 6.52 18.04 -17.05
C PRO A 6 5.36 19.05 -16.97
N HIS A 7 4.95 19.39 -15.74
CA HIS A 7 3.77 20.19 -15.34
C HIS A 7 2.41 19.46 -15.37
N ALA A 8 2.28 18.40 -14.56
CA ALA A 8 1.04 17.66 -14.31
C ALA A 8 -0.20 18.55 -14.23
N ARG A 9 -1.00 18.56 -15.29
CA ARG A 9 -2.37 19.08 -15.23
C ARG A 9 -3.40 18.00 -15.53
N HIS A 10 -2.96 16.85 -16.05
CA HIS A 10 -3.84 15.81 -16.55
C HIS A 10 -3.16 14.44 -16.47
N PHE A 11 -3.94 13.44 -16.05
CA PHE A 11 -3.63 12.02 -16.13
C PHE A 11 -4.78 11.37 -16.90
N ASP A 12 -4.47 10.47 -17.84
CA ASP A 12 -5.50 9.78 -18.63
C ASP A 12 -6.31 8.80 -17.77
N GLN A 13 -5.67 8.21 -16.74
CA GLN A 13 -6.30 7.33 -15.78
C GLN A 13 -5.75 7.61 -14.37
N ILE A 14 -6.64 7.61 -13.38
CA ILE A 14 -6.27 7.72 -11.97
C ILE A 14 -6.97 6.57 -11.24
N VAL A 15 -6.20 5.70 -10.59
CA VAL A 15 -6.73 4.58 -9.80
C VAL A 15 -6.28 4.74 -8.36
N ALA A 16 -7.21 4.61 -7.42
CA ALA A 16 -6.93 4.68 -5.98
C ALA A 16 -7.31 3.37 -5.30
N PHE A 17 -6.42 2.84 -4.46
CA PHE A 17 -6.70 1.71 -3.57
C PHE A 17 -7.01 2.25 -2.17
N GLU A 18 -8.24 2.09 -1.70
CA GLU A 18 -8.67 2.53 -0.37
C GLU A 18 -9.31 1.38 0.42
N ALA A 19 -8.50 0.82 1.31
CA ALA A 19 -8.90 -0.28 2.17
C ALA A 19 -9.84 0.17 3.30
N ASN A 20 -9.63 1.36 3.87
CA ASN A 20 -10.36 1.87 4.99
C ASN A 20 -11.64 2.59 4.53
N ARG A 21 -12.78 1.97 4.84
CA ARG A 21 -14.11 2.50 4.46
C ARG A 21 -14.36 3.92 4.97
N LYS A 22 -13.70 4.37 6.04
CA LYS A 22 -13.81 5.73 6.58
C LYS A 22 -13.35 6.79 5.57
N PHE A 23 -12.34 6.50 4.75
CA PHE A 23 -11.78 7.47 3.81
C PHE A 23 -12.45 7.45 2.44
N ARG A 24 -13.21 6.41 2.08
CA ARG A 24 -13.91 6.35 0.79
C ARG A 24 -14.75 7.61 0.45
N PRO A 25 -15.47 8.25 1.39
CA PRO A 25 -16.19 9.49 1.09
C PRO A 25 -15.31 10.65 0.63
N THR A 26 -14.00 10.67 0.95
CA THR A 26 -13.09 11.75 0.51
C THR A 26 -12.84 11.74 -0.99
N TYR A 27 -13.14 10.63 -1.67
CA TYR A 27 -13.02 10.49 -3.12
C TYR A 27 -14.31 10.90 -3.87
N ALA A 28 -15.42 11.14 -3.17
CA ALA A 28 -16.68 11.54 -3.82
C ALA A 28 -16.59 12.82 -4.68
N PRO A 29 -15.75 13.83 -4.33
CA PRO A 29 -15.53 15.00 -5.18
C PRO A 29 -14.67 14.74 -6.43
N HIS A 30 -14.12 13.53 -6.61
CA HIS A 30 -13.13 13.18 -7.63
C HIS A 30 -13.66 12.08 -8.58
N PRO A 31 -14.61 12.40 -9.48
CA PRO A 31 -15.18 11.41 -10.41
C PRO A 31 -14.16 10.86 -11.42
N GLU A 32 -13.02 11.53 -11.59
CA GLU A 32 -11.89 11.08 -12.42
C GLU A 32 -11.13 9.89 -11.82
N VAL A 33 -11.37 9.54 -10.56
CA VAL A 33 -10.68 8.47 -9.84
C VAL A 33 -11.47 7.16 -9.88
N GLU A 34 -10.88 6.11 -10.46
CA GLU A 34 -11.34 4.73 -10.28
C GLU A 34 -10.98 4.26 -8.87
N LEU A 35 -11.95 4.32 -7.95
CA LEU A 35 -11.75 3.89 -6.56
C LEU A 35 -11.92 2.37 -6.39
N LEU A 36 -10.82 1.68 -6.12
CA LEU A 36 -10.80 0.29 -5.71
C LEU A 36 -10.90 0.17 -4.19
N SER A 37 -12.01 -0.38 -3.71
CA SER A 37 -12.29 -0.63 -2.30
C SER A 37 -11.51 -1.82 -1.72
N ALA A 38 -10.20 -1.82 -1.90
CA ALA A 38 -9.28 -2.91 -1.58
C ALA A 38 -7.92 -2.37 -1.13
N ALA A 39 -7.17 -3.21 -0.42
CA ALA A 39 -5.76 -2.96 -0.13
C ALA A 39 -4.90 -3.37 -1.33
N ALA A 40 -3.94 -2.52 -1.71
CA ALA A 40 -2.82 -2.96 -2.53
C ALA A 40 -1.95 -3.91 -1.68
N TRP A 41 -1.63 -5.09 -2.21
CA TRP A 41 -0.94 -6.13 -1.47
C TRP A 41 -0.08 -7.03 -2.38
N MET A 42 0.54 -8.06 -1.80
CA MET A 42 1.39 -9.04 -2.51
C MET A 42 0.60 -10.18 -3.16
N LYS A 43 -0.70 -10.30 -2.88
CA LYS A 43 -1.55 -11.34 -3.46
C LYS A 43 -3.02 -10.97 -3.38
N ASN A 44 -3.79 -11.49 -4.32
CA ASN A 44 -5.25 -11.44 -4.28
C ASN A 44 -5.79 -12.26 -3.10
N GLY A 45 -6.81 -11.74 -2.41
CA GLY A 45 -7.49 -12.47 -1.34
C GLY A 45 -8.13 -11.54 -0.32
N THR A 46 -8.25 -12.01 0.91
CA THR A 46 -8.78 -11.22 2.02
C THR A 46 -7.72 -11.09 3.10
N ILE A 47 -7.42 -9.85 3.50
CA ILE A 47 -6.50 -9.57 4.62
C ILE A 47 -7.27 -8.96 5.78
N ARG A 48 -6.74 -9.11 6.99
CA ARG A 48 -7.23 -8.41 8.17
C ARG A 48 -6.20 -7.37 8.58
N PHE A 49 -6.65 -6.14 8.72
CA PHE A 49 -5.86 -5.09 9.36
C PHE A 49 -5.85 -5.32 10.86
N ARG A 50 -4.68 -5.26 11.51
CA ARG A 50 -4.66 -4.93 12.93
C ARG A 50 -4.79 -3.41 12.99
N GLY A 51 -5.93 -2.90 13.45
CA GLY A 51 -6.16 -1.47 13.47
C GLY A 51 -5.17 -0.78 14.40
N SER A 52 -4.38 0.18 13.89
CA SER A 52 -3.86 1.24 14.74
C SER A 52 -5.01 2.18 15.08
N LYS A 53 -4.95 2.81 16.26
CA LYS A 53 -5.94 3.80 16.71
C LYS A 53 -6.07 5.01 15.76
N HIS A 54 -5.17 5.17 14.79
CA HIS A 54 -5.11 6.27 13.83
C HIS A 54 -5.63 5.93 12.43
N GLY A 55 -6.12 4.71 12.19
CA GLY A 55 -6.80 4.35 10.93
C GLY A 55 -5.92 3.73 9.84
N GLY A 56 -4.60 3.70 10.05
CA GLY A 56 -3.66 2.86 9.33
C GLY A 56 -3.43 1.54 10.05
N GLY A 57 -3.36 0.43 9.34
CA GLY A 57 -3.02 -0.85 9.95
C GLY A 57 -2.01 -1.59 9.11
N SER A 58 -1.01 -2.18 9.75
CA SER A 58 -0.24 -3.25 9.13
C SER A 58 -1.17 -4.46 8.90
N GLY A 59 -1.41 -4.79 7.64
CA GLY A 59 -2.15 -5.99 7.26
C GLY A 59 -1.35 -7.26 7.55
N ARG A 60 -2.00 -8.32 8.06
CA ARG A 60 -1.42 -9.66 8.09
C ARG A 60 -2.25 -10.57 7.20
N VAL A 61 -1.56 -11.32 6.33
CA VAL A 61 -2.18 -12.38 5.53
C VAL A 61 -2.53 -13.55 6.45
N GLU A 62 -3.79 -13.95 6.48
CA GLU A 62 -4.15 -15.29 6.96
C GLU A 62 -4.20 -16.24 5.76
N GLU A 63 -3.31 -17.22 5.74
CA GLU A 63 -3.43 -18.38 4.85
C GLU A 63 -4.25 -19.46 5.55
N GLY A 64 -5.41 -19.78 4.96
CA GLY A 64 -6.20 -20.94 5.34
C GLY A 64 -7.43 -20.60 6.17
N SER A 65 -8.60 -20.70 5.54
CA SER A 65 -9.87 -20.87 6.22
C SER A 65 -9.83 -22.14 7.08
N LYS A 66 -9.61 -22.01 8.38
CA LYS A 66 -10.16 -22.96 9.35
C LYS A 66 -11.18 -22.21 10.18
N ALA A 67 -12.44 -22.61 10.03
CA ALA A 67 -13.52 -22.19 10.90
C ALA A 67 -13.09 -22.41 12.35
N ILE A 68 -12.91 -21.33 13.11
CA ILE A 68 -12.69 -21.40 14.55
C ILE A 68 -13.97 -21.98 15.14
N LYS A 69 -13.93 -23.25 15.54
CA LYS A 69 -14.93 -23.82 16.45
C LYS A 69 -14.77 -23.09 17.78
N LEU A 70 -15.65 -22.13 18.04
CA LEU A 70 -15.80 -21.49 19.34
C LEU A 70 -16.36 -22.54 20.31
N SER A 71 -15.46 -23.26 20.98
CA SER A 71 -15.78 -24.05 22.16
C SER A 71 -15.41 -23.25 23.40
N GLY A 72 -16.38 -23.09 24.30
CA GLY A 72 -16.21 -22.89 25.74
C GLY A 72 -15.34 -21.72 26.23
N GLN A 73 -15.99 -20.66 26.70
CA GLN A 73 -15.59 -19.84 27.86
C GLN A 73 -14.14 -19.29 27.90
N ALA A 74 -13.95 -18.11 27.29
CA ALA A 74 -13.08 -17.06 27.81
C ALA A 74 -13.58 -15.69 27.32
N LYS A 75 -14.13 -14.88 28.23
CA LYS A 75 -14.57 -13.51 27.96
C LYS A 75 -13.37 -12.56 28.03
N LYS A 76 -13.28 -11.65 27.04
CA LYS A 76 -12.49 -10.39 27.00
C LYS A 76 -11.01 -10.62 26.67
N VAL A 77 -10.52 -10.41 25.45
CA VAL A 77 -10.53 -9.19 24.63
C VAL A 77 -10.75 -9.57 23.16
N MET A 78 -11.95 -9.33 22.64
CA MET A 78 -12.11 -9.25 21.18
C MET A 78 -11.67 -7.84 20.78
N ASP A 79 -10.50 -7.73 20.18
CA ASP A 79 -10.11 -6.55 19.43
C ASP A 79 -11.09 -6.40 18.25
N ALA A 80 -12.11 -5.58 18.45
CA ALA A 80 -13.23 -5.37 17.55
C ALA A 80 -12.86 -4.51 16.32
N SER A 81 -11.59 -4.44 15.92
CA SER A 81 -11.13 -3.51 14.87
C SER A 81 -10.57 -4.17 13.60
N ALA A 82 -10.40 -5.49 13.57
CA ALA A 82 -9.86 -6.18 12.39
C ALA A 82 -10.93 -6.42 11.32
N ALA A 83 -11.30 -5.37 10.58
CA ALA A 83 -12.14 -5.51 9.40
C ALA A 83 -11.40 -6.36 8.35
N ALA A 84 -12.06 -7.40 7.86
CA ALA A 84 -11.60 -8.13 6.69
C ALA A 84 -11.77 -7.25 5.45
N VAL A 85 -10.71 -7.08 4.67
CA VAL A 85 -10.69 -6.24 3.47
C VAL A 85 -10.14 -7.03 2.31
N GLN A 86 -10.69 -6.80 1.12
CA GLN A 86 -10.17 -7.37 -0.11
C GLN A 86 -8.75 -6.86 -0.34
N ALA A 87 -7.84 -7.75 -0.71
CA ALA A 87 -6.49 -7.44 -1.14
C ALA A 87 -6.37 -7.73 -2.63
N ILE A 88 -5.64 -6.88 -3.33
CA ILE A 88 -5.30 -7.00 -4.75
C ILE A 88 -3.77 -7.13 -4.85
N ASP A 89 -3.31 -8.10 -5.62
CA ASP A 89 -1.90 -8.21 -5.98
C ASP A 89 -1.49 -7.01 -6.84
N LEU A 90 -0.71 -6.10 -6.27
CA LEU A 90 -0.31 -4.88 -6.96
C LEU A 90 0.60 -5.17 -8.16
N ALA A 91 1.45 -6.21 -8.09
CA ALA A 91 2.32 -6.56 -9.21
C ALA A 91 1.52 -7.11 -10.40
N ASP A 92 0.57 -8.03 -10.13
CA ASP A 92 -0.35 -8.54 -11.16
C ASP A 92 -1.25 -7.41 -11.71
N PHE A 93 -1.71 -6.50 -10.85
CA PHE A 93 -2.49 -5.34 -11.27
C PHE A 93 -1.72 -4.46 -12.26
N LEU A 94 -0.47 -4.09 -11.93
CA LEU A 94 0.37 -3.26 -12.81
C LEU A 94 0.61 -3.93 -14.16
N ARG A 95 1.01 -5.21 -14.18
CA ARG A 95 1.26 -5.95 -15.44
C ARG A 95 0.06 -5.99 -16.38
N ARG A 96 -1.17 -5.98 -15.84
CA ARG A 96 -2.39 -6.05 -16.64
C ARG A 96 -2.88 -4.69 -17.12
N ARG A 97 -2.49 -3.61 -16.44
CA ARG A 97 -3.05 -2.27 -16.64
C ARG A 97 -2.08 -1.29 -17.29
N VAL A 98 -0.78 -1.53 -17.13
CA VAL A 98 0.29 -0.62 -17.55
C VAL A 98 1.13 -1.32 -18.60
N ALA A 99 1.37 -0.63 -19.70
CA ALA A 99 2.27 -1.07 -20.75
C ALA A 99 3.60 -0.29 -20.69
N ASP A 100 4.67 -0.85 -21.25
CA ASP A 100 6.03 -0.28 -21.15
C ASP A 100 6.17 1.14 -21.72
N GLN A 101 5.26 1.56 -22.61
CA GLN A 101 5.26 2.91 -23.19
C GLN A 101 4.48 3.96 -22.37
N ASP A 102 3.73 3.51 -21.36
CA ASP A 102 2.95 4.39 -20.50
C ASP A 102 3.89 5.10 -19.51
N PHE A 103 3.48 6.27 -19.01
CA PHE A 103 4.20 6.96 -17.96
C PHE A 103 3.43 6.80 -16.65
N LEU A 104 3.98 6.05 -15.70
CA LEU A 104 3.32 5.72 -14.44
C LEU A 104 3.92 6.49 -13.26
N VAL A 105 3.04 7.21 -12.56
CA VAL A 105 3.33 7.78 -11.25
C VAL A 105 2.64 6.96 -10.17
N LEU A 106 3.41 6.40 -9.23
CA LEU A 106 2.88 5.66 -8.09
C LEU A 106 3.02 6.49 -6.80
N LYS A 107 1.89 6.89 -6.20
CA LYS A 107 1.88 7.42 -4.83
C LYS A 107 1.55 6.29 -3.85
N MET A 108 2.39 6.11 -2.83
CA MET A 108 2.26 5.08 -1.81
C MET A 108 2.32 5.68 -0.41
N ASP A 109 1.25 5.46 0.34
CA ASP A 109 1.14 5.68 1.78
C ASP A 109 0.25 4.54 2.27
N VAL A 110 0.87 3.52 2.85
CA VAL A 110 0.25 2.22 3.15
C VAL A 110 0.56 1.77 4.57
N GLU A 111 0.90 2.73 5.44
CA GLU A 111 0.86 2.58 6.89
C GLU A 111 1.77 1.45 7.40
N GLY A 112 3.02 1.42 6.90
CA GLY A 112 4.06 0.45 7.28
C GLY A 112 4.20 -0.72 6.31
N ALA A 113 3.24 -0.91 5.41
CA ALA A 113 3.30 -1.98 4.41
C ALA A 113 4.35 -1.74 3.30
N GLU A 114 4.98 -0.55 3.23
CA GLU A 114 5.98 -0.19 2.22
C GLU A 114 7.14 -1.18 2.25
N TYR A 115 7.62 -1.54 3.45
CA TYR A 115 8.73 -2.47 3.63
C TYR A 115 8.40 -3.93 3.27
N THR A 116 7.14 -4.23 2.97
CA THR A 116 6.70 -5.52 2.47
C THR A 116 6.40 -5.43 0.97
N LEU A 117 5.68 -4.39 0.55
CA LEU A 117 5.25 -4.23 -0.83
C LEU A 117 6.37 -3.83 -1.77
N VAL A 118 7.24 -2.89 -1.38
CA VAL A 118 8.33 -2.43 -2.25
C VAL A 118 9.29 -3.57 -2.59
N PRO A 119 9.81 -4.36 -1.63
CA PRO A 119 10.66 -5.51 -1.96
C PRO A 119 9.93 -6.54 -2.82
N TYR A 120 8.62 -6.73 -2.60
CA TYR A 120 7.79 -7.59 -3.43
C TYR A 120 7.72 -7.09 -4.88
N LEU A 121 7.46 -5.81 -5.13
CA LEU A 121 7.40 -5.23 -6.48
C LEU A 121 8.74 -5.38 -7.21
N ILE A 122 9.86 -5.15 -6.51
CA ILE A 122 11.21 -5.36 -7.03
C ILE A 122 11.43 -6.84 -7.39
N ALA A 123 11.11 -7.76 -6.48
CA ALA A 123 11.26 -9.20 -6.70
C ALA A 123 10.37 -9.73 -7.83
N GLN A 124 9.20 -9.12 -8.03
CA GLN A 124 8.30 -9.41 -9.14
C GLN A 124 8.77 -8.79 -10.47
N GLY A 125 9.82 -7.97 -10.45
CA GLY A 125 10.39 -7.33 -11.61
C GLY A 125 9.45 -6.33 -12.27
N VAL A 126 8.49 -5.76 -11.56
CA VAL A 126 7.49 -4.82 -12.13
C VAL A 126 7.85 -3.35 -11.93
N THR A 127 8.96 -3.05 -11.23
CA THR A 127 9.40 -1.67 -11.00
C THR A 127 9.79 -0.92 -12.28
N HIS A 128 10.15 -1.62 -13.35
CA HIS A 128 10.40 -1.01 -14.66
C HIS A 128 9.15 -0.33 -15.26
N LEU A 129 7.96 -0.68 -14.79
CA LEU A 129 6.70 -0.04 -15.19
C LEU A 129 6.44 1.26 -14.42
N ILE A 130 7.24 1.59 -13.39
CA ILE A 130 7.05 2.75 -12.52
C ILE A 130 8.14 3.79 -12.83
N ASP A 131 7.76 4.89 -13.49
CA ASP A 131 8.68 5.99 -13.80
C ASP A 131 9.00 6.83 -12.56
N GLU A 132 7.97 7.25 -11.82
CA GLU A 132 8.09 8.06 -10.61
C GLU A 132 7.33 7.45 -9.44
N MET A 133 7.96 7.45 -8.26
CA MET A 133 7.34 6.96 -7.03
C MET A 133 7.40 8.00 -5.92
N PHE A 134 6.25 8.37 -5.38
CA PHE A 134 6.10 9.19 -4.17
C PHE A 134 5.74 8.26 -3.02
N VAL A 135 6.59 8.15 -2.00
CA VAL A 135 6.41 7.14 -0.94
C VAL A 135 6.56 7.72 0.46
N GLU A 136 5.56 7.52 1.31
CA GLU A 136 5.66 7.82 2.74
C GLU A 136 6.31 6.63 3.45
N LEU A 137 7.47 6.86 4.06
CA LEU A 137 8.21 5.80 4.74
C LEU A 137 7.94 5.88 6.24
N HIS A 138 7.10 4.97 6.72
CA HIS A 138 6.74 4.88 8.12
C HIS A 138 7.92 4.37 8.96
N THR A 139 8.37 5.16 9.93
CA THR A 139 9.47 4.87 10.85
C THR A 139 9.06 5.19 12.29
N ASP A 140 9.92 4.87 13.25
CA ASP A 140 9.77 5.22 14.67
C ASP A 140 9.72 6.73 14.96
N LEU A 141 10.10 7.56 13.98
CA LEU A 141 9.98 9.02 14.04
C LEU A 141 8.55 9.51 13.75
N ASN A 142 7.71 8.71 13.07
CA ASN A 142 6.34 9.08 12.72
C ASN A 142 5.42 8.98 13.95
N ILE A 143 5.12 10.14 14.56
CA ILE A 143 4.28 10.24 15.78
C ILE A 143 2.87 9.67 15.55
N CYS A 144 2.33 9.80 14.34
CA CYS A 144 1.00 9.31 13.94
C CYS A 144 0.90 7.77 13.90
N CYS A 145 2.02 7.06 13.66
CA CYS A 145 2.01 5.65 13.24
C CYS A 145 2.86 4.76 14.14
N LYS A 146 2.75 4.98 15.46
CA LYS A 146 3.31 4.11 16.51
C LYS A 146 2.89 2.64 16.33
N PRO A 147 3.57 1.67 16.98
CA PRO A 147 3.42 0.25 16.68
C PRO A 147 1.95 -0.19 16.59
N PRO A 148 1.57 -1.01 15.59
CA PRO A 148 2.45 -1.89 14.81
C PRO A 148 2.97 -1.31 13.47
N ASN A 149 2.67 -0.05 13.14
CA ASN A 149 2.90 0.49 11.80
C ASN A 149 4.36 0.90 11.54
N ASP A 150 5.06 1.43 12.55
CA ASP A 150 6.52 1.59 12.48
C ASP A 150 7.27 0.25 12.56
N ALA A 151 6.70 -0.79 13.19
CA ALA A 151 7.31 -2.09 13.47
C ALA A 151 8.76 -2.03 14.03
N GLY A 152 9.16 -0.91 14.65
CA GLY A 152 10.55 -0.66 15.06
C GLY A 152 11.52 -0.36 13.91
N ARG A 153 11.03 0.13 12.76
CA ARG A 153 11.81 0.60 11.62
C ARG A 153 12.44 1.95 11.95
N HIS A 154 13.73 2.05 11.67
CA HIS A 154 14.48 3.29 11.84
C HIS A 154 14.67 4.02 10.50
N PHE A 155 15.12 5.27 10.57
CA PHE A 155 15.43 6.08 9.40
C PHE A 155 16.40 5.37 8.43
N GLU A 156 17.36 4.59 8.94
CA GLU A 156 18.29 3.83 8.12
C GLU A 156 17.59 2.75 7.28
N ASP A 157 16.54 2.11 7.80
CA ASP A 157 15.76 1.13 7.05
C ASP A 157 14.98 1.79 5.91
N ALA A 158 14.41 2.97 6.17
CA ALA A 158 13.77 3.78 5.15
C ALA A 158 14.76 4.16 4.03
N MET A 159 15.97 4.63 4.39
CA MET A 159 16.98 5.00 3.41
C MET A 159 17.51 3.80 2.61
N ARG A 160 17.61 2.62 3.22
CA ARG A 160 17.93 1.38 2.49
C ARG A 160 16.85 1.04 1.47
N LEU A 161 15.58 1.16 1.84
CA LEU A 161 14.46 0.87 0.93
C LEU A 161 14.45 1.84 -0.27
N VAL A 162 14.71 3.14 -0.03
CA VAL A 162 14.89 4.13 -1.10
C VAL A 162 16.07 3.74 -2.00
N GLY A 163 17.19 3.32 -1.42
CA GLY A 163 18.35 2.82 -2.16
C GLY A 163 17.96 1.69 -3.11
N THR A 164 17.25 0.67 -2.62
CA THR A 164 16.82 -0.46 -3.46
C THR A 164 15.90 -0.07 -4.61
N LEU A 165 15.02 0.93 -4.43
CA LEU A 165 14.16 1.43 -5.49
C LEU A 165 14.96 2.18 -6.56
N ARG A 166 15.92 3.00 -6.14
CA ARG A 166 16.80 3.74 -7.06
C ARG A 166 17.71 2.79 -7.84
N ASP A 167 18.25 1.77 -7.19
CA ASP A 167 19.03 0.72 -7.85
C ASP A 167 18.18 -0.08 -8.87
N ALA A 168 16.88 -0.20 -8.62
CA ALA A 168 15.91 -0.79 -9.54
C ALA A 168 15.45 0.18 -10.66
N GLY A 169 16.04 1.38 -10.75
CA GLY A 169 15.81 2.36 -11.83
C GLY A 169 14.62 3.29 -11.62
N VAL A 170 13.97 3.26 -10.45
CA VAL A 170 12.80 4.11 -10.16
C VAL A 170 13.25 5.50 -9.69
N TYR A 171 12.60 6.57 -10.18
CA TYR A 171 12.82 7.90 -9.65
C TYR A 171 11.96 8.11 -8.38
N VAL A 172 12.61 8.17 -7.21
CA VAL A 172 11.94 8.11 -5.90
C VAL A 172 11.92 9.47 -5.19
N HIS A 173 10.75 9.83 -4.72
CA HIS A 173 10.42 11.00 -3.92
C HIS A 173 9.89 10.57 -2.54
N PRO A 174 10.74 10.42 -1.52
CA PRO A 174 10.26 10.21 -0.16
C PRO A 174 9.54 11.48 0.35
N TRP A 175 8.44 11.31 1.09
CA TRP A 175 7.75 12.38 1.81
C TRP A 175 7.36 11.90 3.21
N GLY A 176 7.18 12.83 4.15
CA GLY A 176 6.91 12.54 5.56
C GLY A 176 7.21 13.72 6.46
#